data_AF-A0A632GI98-F1
#
_entry.id   AF-A0A632GI98-F1
#
_cell.length_a   1.000
_cell.length_b   1.000
_cell.length_c   1.000
_cell.angle_alpha   90.00
_cell.angle_beta   90.00
_cell.angle_gamma   90.00
#
_symmetry.space_group_name_H-M   'P 1'
#
loop_
_entity.id
_entity.type
_entity.pdbx_description
1 polymer ?
#
loop_
_entity_poly.entity_id
_entity_poly.type
_entity_poly.pdbx_seq_one_letter_code
_entity_poly.pdbx_strand_id
1 'polypeptide(L)'
;MSNTSVMLTKEQKAIIAEALDVMPEDLEEIKVKASACRKTSFRDDFSMVFKDNTATLARMDLTPTAFRIVIYLFSVIDYGNIIPDFSQSRTARELGLNKSNVSRAFRELFERKILIRNAEDGQVYLNSNLCVKGIPHRFNEDLMDKFSKSRLETEDFATSFNFYRAGRKTKPVKKSRNRYPTDGIPF
;
A
#
# COMPACT_ATOMS: atom_id res chain seq x y z
N MET A 1 -15.70 -5.17 33.31
CA MET A 1 -14.47 -5.85 32.89
C MET A 1 -14.32 -7.06 33.79
N SER A 2 -14.34 -8.28 33.26
CA SER A 2 -14.10 -9.49 34.05
C SER A 2 -12.59 -9.72 34.10
N ASN A 3 -11.99 -9.52 35.27
CA ASN A 3 -10.60 -9.93 35.50
C ASN A 3 -10.60 -11.44 35.78
N THR A 4 -10.36 -12.24 34.74
CA THR A 4 -10.15 -13.67 34.89
C THR A 4 -8.67 -13.92 35.07
N SER A 5 -8.26 -14.45 36.22
CA SER A 5 -6.90 -14.95 36.42
C SER A 5 -6.78 -16.33 35.78
N VAL A 6 -5.82 -16.47 34.85
CA VAL A 6 -5.50 -17.75 34.21
C VAL A 6 -4.13 -18.19 34.70
N MET A 7 -4.06 -19.37 35.33
CA MET A 7 -2.81 -19.97 35.74
C MET A 7 -2.14 -20.64 34.52
N LEU A 8 -0.96 -20.17 34.15
CA LEU A 8 -0.18 -20.74 33.04
C LEU A 8 0.57 -21.99 33.49
N THR A 9 0.65 -22.99 32.61
CA THR A 9 1.48 -24.18 32.83
C THR A 9 2.96 -23.86 32.67
N LYS A 10 3.85 -24.74 33.18
CA LYS A 10 5.31 -24.56 33.04
C LYS A 10 5.76 -24.48 31.58
N GLU A 11 5.16 -25.28 30.71
CA GLU A 11 5.44 -25.26 29.27
C GLU A 11 5.02 -23.92 28.64
N GLN A 12 3.84 -23.42 28.99
CA GLN A 12 3.36 -22.12 28.50
C GLN A 12 4.26 -20.97 28.96
N LYS A 13 4.76 -21.02 30.21
CA LYS A 13 5.73 -20.04 30.73
C LYS A 13 7.04 -20.07 29.95
N ALA A 14 7.57 -21.26 29.64
CA ALA A 14 8.80 -21.39 28.87
C ALA A 14 8.66 -20.82 27.44
N ILE A 15 7.54 -21.10 26.76
CA ILE A 15 7.25 -20.56 25.42
C ILE A 15 7.14 -19.03 25.44
N ILE A 16 6.48 -18.46 26.46
CA ILE A 16 6.34 -17.01 26.60
C ILE A 16 7.70 -16.37 26.94
N ALA A 17 8.48 -16.99 27.81
CA ALA A 17 9.82 -16.53 28.20
C ALA A 17 10.76 -16.47 26.98
N GLU A 18 10.78 -17.54 26.18
CA GLU A 18 11.53 -17.61 24.92
C GLU A 18 11.07 -16.53 23.92
N ALA A 19 9.76 -16.32 23.77
CA ALA A 19 9.22 -15.31 22.87
C ALA A 19 9.52 -13.87 23.30
N LEU A 20 9.70 -13.63 24.60
CA LEU A 20 10.00 -12.32 25.19
C LEU A 20 11.50 -12.10 25.45
N ASP A 21 12.34 -13.11 25.18
CA ASP A 21 13.78 -13.12 25.45
C ASP A 21 14.13 -12.84 26.93
N VAL A 22 13.33 -13.41 27.84
CA VAL A 22 13.53 -13.34 29.30
C VAL A 22 13.66 -14.74 29.89
N MET A 23 14.24 -14.86 31.09
CA MET A 23 14.27 -16.14 31.78
C MET A 23 12.87 -16.47 32.35
N PRO A 24 12.45 -17.75 32.40
CA PRO A 24 11.15 -18.13 32.95
C PRO A 24 10.93 -17.68 34.40
N GLU A 25 12.01 -17.49 35.15
CA GLU A 25 12.02 -17.01 36.54
C GLU A 25 11.74 -15.50 36.65
N ASP A 26 12.04 -14.72 35.60
CA ASP A 26 11.82 -13.27 35.54
C ASP A 26 10.35 -12.93 35.19
N LEU A 27 9.53 -13.93 34.87
CA LEU A 27 8.10 -13.77 34.59
C LEU A 27 7.27 -13.81 35.87
N GLU A 28 7.34 -12.73 36.67
CA GLU A 28 6.63 -12.59 37.94
C GLU A 28 5.11 -12.37 37.75
N GLU A 29 4.69 -11.51 36.82
CA GLU A 29 3.27 -11.20 36.55
C GLU A 29 3.01 -11.02 35.04
N ILE A 30 2.05 -11.76 34.47
CA ILE A 30 1.62 -11.60 33.07
C ILE A 30 0.19 -11.04 33.03
N LYS A 31 0.03 -9.80 32.56
CA LYS A 31 -1.29 -9.17 32.34
C LYS A 31 -1.70 -9.30 30.89
N VAL A 32 -2.61 -10.24 30.60
CA VAL A 32 -3.22 -10.38 29.27
C VAL A 32 -4.44 -9.47 29.17
N LYS A 33 -4.32 -8.38 28.40
CA LYS A 33 -5.47 -7.52 28.06
C LYS A 33 -6.01 -7.92 26.69
N ALA A 34 -7.04 -8.76 26.67
CA ALA A 34 -7.80 -9.05 25.46
C ALA A 34 -8.98 -8.07 25.37
N SER A 35 -9.00 -7.25 24.32
CA SER A 35 -10.18 -6.46 23.95
C SER A 35 -10.66 -6.90 22.58
N ALA A 36 -11.98 -7.00 22.40
CA ALA A 36 -12.56 -7.18 21.08
C ALA A 36 -12.09 -6.03 20.18
N CYS A 37 -11.26 -6.34 19.18
CA CYS A 37 -10.83 -5.38 18.18
C CYS A 37 -12.06 -5.03 17.33
N ARG A 38 -12.80 -4.00 17.74
CA ARG A 38 -13.77 -3.35 16.85
C ARG A 38 -12.95 -2.61 15.82
N LYS A 39 -12.50 -3.33 14.78
CA LYS A 39 -11.91 -2.69 13.60
C LYS A 39 -13.00 -1.79 13.04
N THR A 40 -12.86 -0.49 13.22
CA THR A 40 -13.62 0.49 12.47
C THR A 40 -13.29 0.26 11.00
N SER A 41 -14.23 -0.31 10.25
CA SER A 41 -14.13 -0.47 8.81
C SER A 41 -14.94 0.61 8.12
N PHE A 42 -14.50 1.02 6.94
CA PHE A 42 -15.34 1.81 6.04
C PHE A 42 -16.46 0.92 5.49
N ARG A 43 -17.64 1.51 5.28
CA ARG A 43 -18.79 0.80 4.68
C ARG A 43 -18.67 0.72 3.16
N ASP A 44 -18.17 1.79 2.57
CA ASP A 44 -17.97 1.91 1.13
C ASP A 44 -16.53 1.60 0.75
N ASP A 45 -16.34 1.26 -0.52
CA ASP A 45 -15.04 1.23 -1.17
C ASP A 45 -14.41 2.63 -1.15
N PHE A 46 -13.08 2.67 -1.09
CA PHE A 46 -12.35 3.92 -1.10
C PHE A 46 -11.11 3.83 -1.99
N SER A 47 -10.73 4.99 -2.49
CA SER A 47 -9.48 5.24 -3.21
C SER A 47 -8.67 6.24 -2.40
N MET A 48 -7.39 5.96 -2.18
CA MET A 48 -6.48 6.90 -1.51
C MET A 48 -5.88 7.83 -2.55
N VAL A 49 -5.92 9.15 -2.31
CA VAL A 49 -5.28 10.15 -3.17
C VAL A 49 -4.06 10.75 -2.48
N PHE A 50 -2.98 10.99 -3.22
CA PHE A 50 -1.74 11.53 -2.66
C PHE A 50 -1.76 13.04 -2.66
N LYS A 51 -1.62 13.63 -1.48
CA LYS A 51 -1.79 15.08 -1.26
C LYS A 51 -0.95 15.93 -2.21
N ASP A 52 0.35 15.67 -2.28
CA ASP A 52 1.28 16.51 -3.03
C ASP A 52 1.01 16.42 -4.54
N ASN A 53 0.87 15.21 -5.07
CA ASN A 53 0.54 15.01 -6.48
C ASN A 53 -0.88 15.47 -6.84
N THR A 54 -1.83 15.43 -5.90
CA THR A 54 -3.18 16.02 -6.09
C THR A 54 -3.12 17.54 -6.17
N ALA A 55 -2.27 18.18 -5.34
CA ALA A 55 -2.05 19.62 -5.39
C ALA A 55 -1.34 20.05 -6.67
N THR A 56 -0.44 19.22 -7.22
CA THR A 56 0.13 19.45 -8.55
C THR A 56 -0.93 19.29 -9.63
N LEU A 57 -1.70 18.20 -9.63
CA LEU A 57 -2.82 17.96 -10.57
C LEU A 57 -3.79 19.15 -10.63
N ALA A 58 -4.16 19.72 -9.48
CA ALA A 58 -5.06 20.87 -9.41
C ALA A 58 -4.47 22.18 -9.97
N ARG A 59 -3.14 22.29 -10.06
CA ARG A 59 -2.41 23.44 -10.63
C ARG A 59 -2.03 23.25 -12.09
N MET A 60 -2.18 22.03 -12.63
CA MET A 60 -1.95 21.77 -14.05
C MET A 60 -2.96 22.53 -14.90
N ASP A 61 -2.52 22.98 -16.08
CA ASP A 61 -3.39 23.56 -17.10
C ASP A 61 -4.17 22.45 -17.82
N LEU A 62 -5.10 21.84 -17.09
CA LEU A 62 -6.05 20.85 -17.59
C LEU A 62 -7.33 21.53 -18.03
N THR A 63 -7.91 21.04 -19.12
CA THR A 63 -9.27 21.46 -19.47
C THR A 63 -10.27 21.10 -18.35
N PRO A 64 -11.30 21.91 -18.10
CA PRO A 64 -12.31 21.59 -17.07
C PRO A 64 -12.98 20.22 -17.28
N THR A 65 -13.08 19.78 -18.55
CA THR A 65 -13.58 18.46 -18.90
C THR A 65 -12.61 17.36 -18.48
N ALA A 66 -11.32 17.51 -18.78
CA ALA A 66 -10.29 16.56 -18.34
C ALA A 66 -10.24 16.47 -16.81
N PHE A 67 -10.22 17.61 -16.11
CA PHE A 67 -10.22 17.62 -14.65
C PHE A 67 -11.45 16.91 -14.05
N ARG A 68 -12.65 17.18 -14.57
CA ARG A 68 -13.88 16.49 -14.16
C ARG A 68 -13.81 14.98 -14.39
N ILE A 69 -13.22 14.54 -15.50
CA ILE A 69 -13.00 13.12 -15.77
C ILE A 69 -12.02 12.52 -14.75
N VAL A 70 -10.95 13.20 -14.36
CA VAL A 70 -10.02 12.67 -13.33
C VAL A 70 -10.73 12.40 -12.01
N ILE A 71 -11.56 13.33 -11.54
CA ILE A 71 -12.35 13.14 -10.32
C ILE A 71 -13.28 11.93 -10.44
N TYR A 72 -13.93 11.76 -11.59
CA TYR A 72 -14.73 10.57 -11.87
C TYR A 72 -13.89 9.29 -11.88
N LEU A 73 -12.69 9.31 -12.45
CA LEU A 73 -11.79 8.15 -12.50
C LEU A 73 -11.43 7.65 -11.11
N PHE A 74 -11.23 8.53 -10.11
CA PHE A 74 -11.01 8.12 -8.72
C PHE A 74 -12.13 7.26 -8.13
N SER A 75 -13.36 7.38 -8.66
CA SER A 75 -14.52 6.59 -8.22
C SER A 75 -14.66 5.24 -8.92
N VAL A 76 -14.03 5.06 -10.08
CA VAL A 76 -14.18 3.84 -10.90
C VAL A 76 -12.93 2.99 -10.99
N ILE A 77 -11.79 3.48 -10.49
CA ILE A 77 -10.56 2.68 -10.47
C ILE A 77 -10.76 1.38 -9.69
N ASP A 78 -10.10 0.32 -10.14
CA ASP A 78 -10.07 -0.96 -9.45
C ASP A 78 -8.67 -1.28 -8.89
N TYR A 79 -8.56 -2.36 -8.11
CA TYR A 79 -7.29 -2.88 -7.61
C TYR A 79 -6.27 -3.08 -8.74
N GLY A 80 -5.00 -2.79 -8.47
CA GLY A 80 -3.99 -2.72 -9.53
C GLY A 80 -4.07 -1.45 -10.38
N ASN A 81 -4.89 -0.47 -9.98
CA ASN A 81 -5.03 0.83 -10.61
C ASN A 81 -5.60 0.82 -12.04
N ILE A 82 -6.40 -0.19 -12.33
CA ILE A 82 -7.00 -0.39 -13.65
C ILE A 82 -8.27 0.44 -13.77
N ILE A 83 -8.56 0.95 -14.97
CA ILE A 83 -9.88 1.45 -15.34
C ILE A 83 -10.69 0.29 -15.94
N PRO A 84 -11.61 -0.33 -15.17
CA PRO A 84 -12.39 -1.47 -15.65
C PRO A 84 -13.27 -1.06 -16.84
N ASP A 85 -13.35 -1.93 -17.85
CA ASP A 85 -14.15 -1.73 -19.06
C ASP A 85 -13.98 -0.32 -19.68
N PHE A 86 -12.71 0.14 -19.79
CA PHE A 86 -12.37 1.47 -20.27
C PHE A 86 -13.16 1.86 -21.52
N SER A 87 -14.00 2.89 -21.38
CA SER A 87 -14.86 3.37 -22.46
C SER A 87 -15.11 4.87 -22.37
N GLN A 88 -14.65 5.59 -23.39
CA GLN A 88 -14.89 7.03 -23.52
C GLN A 88 -16.38 7.31 -23.74
N SER A 89 -17.08 6.45 -24.48
CA SER A 89 -18.53 6.58 -24.72
C SER A 89 -19.33 6.38 -23.44
N ARG A 90 -18.92 5.44 -22.58
CA ARG A 90 -19.52 5.24 -21.25
C ARG A 90 -19.32 6.47 -20.38
N THR A 91 -18.09 6.99 -20.33
CA THR A 91 -17.74 8.20 -19.57
C THR A 91 -18.57 9.41 -20.03
N ALA A 92 -18.73 9.58 -21.35
CA ALA A 92 -19.55 10.65 -21.92
C ALA A 92 -21.02 10.56 -21.47
N ARG A 93 -21.59 9.36 -21.48
CA ARG A 93 -22.97 9.12 -21.04
C ARG A 93 -23.13 9.39 -19.53
N GLU A 94 -22.24 8.84 -18.71
CA GLU A 94 -22.35 8.93 -17.24
C GLU A 94 -22.11 10.33 -16.71
N LEU A 95 -21.25 11.13 -17.37
CA LEU A 95 -21.00 12.51 -16.98
C LEU A 95 -21.87 13.54 -17.71
N GLY A 96 -22.71 13.10 -18.65
CA GLY A 96 -23.53 13.99 -19.48
C GLY A 96 -22.70 14.92 -20.37
N LEU A 97 -21.59 14.43 -20.92
CA LEU A 97 -20.62 15.19 -21.70
C LEU A 97 -20.71 14.86 -23.19
N ASN A 98 -20.36 15.83 -24.04
CA ASN A 98 -20.24 15.58 -25.48
C ASN A 98 -19.08 14.62 -25.78
N LYS A 99 -19.30 13.63 -26.66
CA LYS A 99 -18.30 12.64 -27.06
C LYS A 99 -16.99 13.25 -27.59
N SER A 100 -17.07 14.34 -28.36
CA SER A 100 -15.89 15.00 -28.92
C SER A 100 -15.03 15.64 -27.82
N ASN A 101 -15.66 16.27 -26.83
CA ASN A 101 -14.98 16.86 -25.68
C ASN A 101 -14.33 15.78 -24.81
N VAL A 102 -15.04 14.67 -24.58
CA VAL A 102 -14.50 13.53 -23.82
C VAL A 102 -13.30 12.92 -24.52
N SER A 103 -13.35 12.74 -25.85
CA SER A 103 -12.22 12.20 -26.61
C SER A 103 -10.99 13.10 -26.52
N ARG A 104 -11.16 14.42 -26.66
CA ARG A 104 -10.08 15.40 -26.49
C ARG A 104 -9.50 15.36 -25.08
N ALA A 105 -10.36 15.30 -24.08
CA ALA A 105 -9.94 15.22 -22.68
C ALA A 105 -9.17 13.92 -22.39
N PHE A 106 -9.60 12.76 -22.88
CA PHE A 106 -8.83 11.52 -22.69
C PHE A 106 -7.45 11.58 -23.35
N ARG A 107 -7.35 12.18 -24.55
CA ARG A 107 -6.05 12.38 -25.19
C ARG A 107 -5.12 13.22 -24.30
N GLU A 108 -5.63 14.33 -23.78
CA GLU A 108 -4.90 15.19 -22.83
C GLU A 108 -4.45 14.41 -21.57
N LEU A 109 -5.33 13.58 -20.99
CA LEU A 109 -4.98 12.76 -19.81
C LEU A 109 -3.86 11.73 -20.10
N PHE A 110 -3.80 11.16 -21.31
CA PHE A 110 -2.71 10.27 -21.72
C PHE A 110 -1.41 11.04 -22.01
N GLU A 111 -1.50 12.22 -22.62
CA GLU A 111 -0.35 13.09 -22.89
C GLU A 111 0.31 13.53 -21.57
N ARG A 112 -0.51 13.96 -20.60
CA ARG A 112 -0.09 14.38 -19.25
C ARG A 112 0.29 13.22 -18.31
N LYS A 113 0.28 11.98 -18.79
CA LYS A 113 0.59 10.76 -18.00
C LYS A 113 -0.26 10.59 -16.73
N ILE A 114 -1.47 11.16 -16.73
CA ILE A 114 -2.49 10.91 -15.71
C ILE A 114 -3.09 9.52 -15.96
N LEU A 115 -3.32 9.19 -17.23
CA LEU A 115 -3.66 7.85 -17.68
C LEU A 115 -2.48 7.23 -18.41
N ILE A 116 -2.32 5.92 -18.24
CA ILE A 116 -1.26 5.12 -18.84
C ILE A 116 -1.94 4.01 -19.62
N ARG A 117 -1.58 3.84 -20.90
CA ARG A 117 -2.01 2.69 -21.70
C ARG A 117 -0.84 1.73 -21.78
N ASN A 118 -1.03 0.51 -21.31
CA ASN A 118 -0.03 -0.53 -21.46
C ASN A 118 -0.31 -1.32 -22.76
N ALA A 119 0.73 -1.50 -23.57
CA ALA A 119 0.63 -2.19 -24.85
C ALA A 119 0.64 -3.72 -24.72
N GLU A 120 1.21 -4.25 -23.64
CA GLU A 120 1.37 -5.70 -23.42
C GLU A 120 0.03 -6.35 -23.03
N ASP A 121 -0.73 -5.72 -22.14
CA ASP A 121 -2.01 -6.24 -21.63
C ASP A 121 -3.24 -5.49 -22.20
N GLY A 122 -3.02 -4.43 -22.98
CA GLY A 122 -4.06 -3.59 -23.57
C GLY A 122 -4.87 -2.77 -22.56
N GLN A 123 -4.49 -2.77 -21.28
CA GLN A 123 -5.23 -2.11 -20.22
C GLN A 123 -4.90 -0.62 -20.13
N VAL A 124 -5.86 0.11 -19.55
CA VAL A 124 -5.69 1.52 -19.20
C VAL A 124 -5.63 1.62 -17.69
N TYR A 125 -4.56 2.25 -17.21
CA TYR A 125 -4.29 2.47 -15.80
C TYR A 125 -4.43 3.94 -15.45
N LEU A 126 -4.93 4.23 -14.26
CA LEU A 126 -4.73 5.53 -13.63
C LEU A 126 -3.35 5.54 -12.96
N ASN A 127 -2.58 6.60 -13.17
CA ASN A 127 -1.25 6.72 -12.59
C ASN A 127 -1.30 6.56 -11.06
N SER A 128 -0.63 5.54 -10.54
CA SER A 128 -0.69 5.24 -9.10
C SER A 128 -0.10 6.33 -8.24
N ASN A 129 0.82 7.15 -8.77
CA ASN A 129 1.33 8.32 -8.06
C ASN A 129 0.24 9.35 -7.72
N LEU A 130 -0.92 9.33 -8.39
CA LEU A 130 -2.06 10.20 -8.07
C LEU A 130 -2.99 9.58 -7.04
N CYS A 131 -3.36 8.32 -7.27
CA CYS A 131 -4.43 7.66 -6.53
C CYS A 131 -4.22 6.14 -6.54
N VAL A 132 -4.65 5.43 -5.50
CA VAL A 132 -4.63 3.96 -5.44
C VAL A 132 -5.90 3.41 -4.82
N LYS A 133 -6.42 2.31 -5.36
CA LYS A 133 -7.45 1.51 -4.69
C LYS A 133 -6.81 0.39 -3.89
N GLY A 134 -7.03 0.41 -2.58
CA GLY A 134 -6.49 -0.58 -1.65
C GLY A 134 -5.07 -0.28 -1.15
N ILE A 135 -4.52 -1.24 -0.40
CA ILE A 135 -3.19 -1.14 0.22
C ILE A 135 -2.26 -2.13 -0.51
N PRO A 136 -1.19 -1.69 -1.20
CA PRO A 136 -0.37 -2.56 -2.03
C PRO A 136 0.21 -3.79 -1.32
N HIS A 137 0.51 -3.71 -0.03
CA HIS A 137 0.98 -4.86 0.75
C HIS A 137 -0.01 -6.05 0.80
N ARG A 138 -1.27 -5.83 0.43
CA ARG A 138 -2.31 -6.87 0.38
C ARG A 138 -2.57 -7.39 -1.04
N PHE A 139 -1.82 -6.94 -2.03
CA PHE A 139 -2.00 -7.38 -3.41
C PHE A 139 -1.35 -8.75 -3.63
N ASN A 140 -1.98 -9.59 -4.45
CA ASN A 140 -1.34 -10.78 -4.98
C ASN A 140 -0.34 -10.40 -6.10
N GLU A 141 0.38 -11.37 -6.64
CA GLU A 141 1.43 -11.13 -7.63
C GLU A 141 0.89 -10.42 -8.88
N ASP A 142 -0.26 -10.85 -9.41
CA ASP A 142 -0.88 -10.23 -10.59
C ASP A 142 -1.29 -8.77 -10.36
N LEU A 143 -1.92 -8.48 -9.22
CA LEU A 143 -2.32 -7.12 -8.85
C LEU A 143 -1.09 -6.24 -8.58
N MET A 144 -0.03 -6.81 -8.04
CA MET A 144 1.24 -6.11 -7.83
C MET A 144 1.93 -5.78 -9.14
N ASP A 145 1.91 -6.69 -10.12
CA ASP A 145 2.41 -6.45 -11.48
C ASP A 145 1.65 -5.31 -12.16
N LYS A 146 0.31 -5.38 -12.17
CA LYS A 146 -0.60 -4.33 -12.66
C LYS A 146 -0.35 -2.98 -11.98
N PHE A 147 -0.27 -2.99 -10.65
CA PHE A 147 0.02 -1.80 -9.87
C PHE A 147 1.40 -1.21 -10.24
N SER A 148 2.41 -2.06 -10.44
CA SER A 148 3.74 -1.62 -10.85
C SER A 148 3.73 -0.99 -12.24
N LYS A 149 2.96 -1.56 -13.19
CA LYS A 149 2.74 -1.02 -14.54
C LYS A 149 1.98 0.31 -14.54
N SER A 150 1.12 0.54 -13.54
CA SER A 150 0.40 1.81 -13.37
C SER A 150 1.27 2.95 -12.81
N ARG A 151 2.52 2.68 -12.43
CA ARG A 151 3.38 3.66 -11.78
C ARG A 151 4.31 4.33 -12.79
N LEU A 152 4.10 5.62 -13.00
CA LEU A 152 4.96 6.43 -13.88
C LEU A 152 5.30 7.75 -13.20
N GLU A 153 6.59 7.96 -12.95
CA GLU A 153 7.13 9.23 -12.47
C GLU A 153 7.27 10.21 -13.64
N THR A 154 6.92 11.47 -13.39
CA THR A 154 7.05 12.57 -14.35
C THR A 154 7.58 13.81 -13.65
N GLU A 155 7.82 14.89 -14.41
CA GLU A 155 8.13 16.20 -13.85
C GLU A 155 7.02 16.73 -12.91
N ASP A 156 5.76 16.36 -13.19
CA ASP A 156 4.60 16.77 -12.40
C ASP A 156 4.28 15.80 -11.25
N PHE A 157 4.58 14.51 -11.41
CA PHE A 157 4.17 13.45 -10.48
C PHE A 157 5.38 12.70 -9.92
N ALA A 158 5.75 13.06 -8.69
CA ALA A 158 6.79 12.36 -7.94
C ALA A 158 6.31 10.98 -7.47
N THR A 159 7.25 10.05 -7.29
CA THR A 159 6.96 8.72 -6.76
C THR A 159 6.29 8.79 -5.38
N SER A 160 5.05 8.31 -5.27
CA SER A 160 4.27 8.30 -4.01
C SER A 160 4.40 7.02 -3.18
N PHE A 161 5.15 6.03 -3.69
CA PHE A 161 5.33 4.74 -3.03
C PHE A 161 6.78 4.33 -2.93
N ASN A 162 7.17 3.96 -1.72
CA ASN A 162 8.34 3.13 -1.50
C ASN A 162 7.87 1.67 -1.52
N PHE A 163 8.17 0.93 -2.59
CA PHE A 163 8.14 -0.52 -2.48
C PHE A 163 9.17 -0.88 -1.42
N TYR A 164 8.70 -1.37 -0.27
CA TYR A 164 9.57 -2.12 0.62
C TYR A 164 10.09 -3.28 -0.21
N ARG A 165 11.31 -3.15 -0.75
CA ARG A 165 12.13 -4.32 -0.99
C ARG A 165 12.23 -4.95 0.40
N ALA A 166 11.48 -6.02 0.64
CA ALA A 166 11.87 -6.94 1.69
C ALA A 166 13.34 -7.23 1.38
N GLY A 167 14.24 -6.60 2.15
CA GLY A 167 15.65 -6.79 1.96
C GLY A 167 15.86 -8.29 1.87
N ARG A 168 16.64 -8.73 0.89
CA ARG A 168 17.35 -10.01 1.04
C ARG A 168 17.93 -9.94 2.46
N LYS A 169 17.29 -10.59 3.43
CA LYS A 169 17.91 -10.86 4.71
C LYS A 169 18.94 -11.93 4.39
N THR A 170 20.05 -11.55 3.76
CA THR A 170 21.31 -12.20 4.07
C THR A 170 21.46 -11.98 5.56
N LYS A 171 21.05 -13.00 6.34
CA LYS A 171 21.37 -13.09 7.75
C LYS A 171 22.87 -12.77 7.83
N PRO A 172 23.31 -11.76 8.60
CA PRO A 172 24.73 -11.63 8.86
C PRO A 172 25.15 -12.97 9.45
N VAL A 173 26.03 -13.68 8.75
CA VAL A 173 26.65 -14.90 9.25
C VAL A 173 27.21 -14.52 10.61
N LYS A 174 26.66 -15.11 11.68
CA LYS A 174 27.21 -14.98 13.03
C LYS A 174 28.69 -15.32 12.89
N LYS A 175 29.58 -14.33 12.98
CA LYS A 175 31.00 -14.59 13.23
C LYS A 175 31.03 -15.39 14.52
N SER A 176 31.43 -16.65 14.43
CA SER A 176 31.77 -17.45 15.59
C SER A 176 32.82 -16.66 16.37
N ARG A 177 32.43 -16.09 17.52
CA ARG A 177 33.41 -15.59 18.48
C ARG A 177 34.24 -16.80 18.89
N ASN A 178 35.47 -16.82 18.41
CA ASN A 178 36.48 -17.76 18.86
C ASN A 178 36.66 -17.62 20.37
N ARG A 179 36.94 -18.78 20.95
CA ARG A 179 37.11 -19.08 22.37
C ARG A 179 38.17 -18.18 23.01
N TYR A 180 37.91 -17.87 24.29
CA TYR A 180 38.73 -17.30 25.36
C TYR A 180 40.24 -17.11 25.11
N PRO A 181 40.80 -16.01 25.63
CA PRO A 181 42.04 -16.04 26.38
C PRO A 181 41.72 -16.07 27.88
N THR A 182 42.38 -16.99 28.57
CA THR A 182 42.45 -17.13 30.02
C THR A 182 43.08 -15.91 30.67
N ASP A 183 42.30 -15.14 31.43
CA ASP A 183 42.85 -14.23 32.44
C ASP A 183 42.96 -14.99 33.76
N GLY A 184 44.18 -15.41 34.08
CA GLY A 184 44.52 -15.89 35.41
C GLY A 184 44.40 -14.74 36.40
N ILE A 185 43.47 -14.86 37.35
CA ILE A 185 43.45 -14.06 38.57
C ILE A 185 44.38 -14.74 39.57
N PRO A 186 45.36 -14.04 40.16
CA PRO A 186 46.18 -14.62 41.23
C PRO A 186 45.39 -14.57 42.53
N PHE A 187 45.18 -15.71 43.18
CA PHE A 187 45.28 -15.97 44.63
C PHE A 187 45.22 -17.48 44.87
#